data_AF-A0A353LIS5-F1
#
_entry.id   AF-A0A353LIS5-F1
#
_cell.length_a   1.000
_cell.length_b   1.000
_cell.length_c   1.000
_cell.angle_alpha   90.00
_cell.angle_beta   90.00
_cell.angle_gamma   90.00
#
_symmetry.space_group_name_H-M   'P 1'
#
loop_
_entity.id
_entity.type
_entity.pdbx_description
1 polymer ?
#
loop_
_entity_poly.entity_id
_entity_poly.type
_entity_poly.pdbx_seq_one_letter_code
_entity_poly.pdbx_strand_id
1 'polypeptide(L)'
;FDVLLFDLQDVGLRFYTYYASMARLMDACAEHNKKMIVLDRPNPNGFYVDGPILDMKHKSGVGWLPIPVVHGMTLGELALMINGEKWLPQGRICDVTVIPCENYTHQTKYELPVAPSPNLPNTQSIYLYPSTCLFEGTVMSLGRGTSFPFQAYGHPNFKGSGFSFTPRSVPGA
;
A
#
# COMPACT_ATOMS: atom_id res chain seq x y z
N PHE A 1 12.86 23.44 -3.58
CA PHE A 1 13.82 22.50 -2.96
C PHE A 1 14.73 21.93 -4.03
N ASP A 2 15.85 21.33 -3.62
CA ASP A 2 16.80 20.67 -4.54
C ASP A 2 16.67 19.14 -4.52
N VAL A 3 16.33 18.62 -3.35
CA VAL A 3 16.08 17.20 -3.11
C VAL A 3 14.75 17.04 -2.37
N LEU A 4 13.96 16.06 -2.78
CA LEU A 4 12.79 15.58 -2.07
C LEU A 4 13.13 14.30 -1.31
N LEU A 5 12.89 14.28 0.00
CA LEU A 5 13.02 13.08 0.81
C LEU A 5 11.66 12.36 0.88
N PHE A 6 11.65 11.06 0.58
CA PHE A 6 10.49 10.20 0.73
C PHE A 6 10.78 9.16 1.82
N ASP A 7 10.15 9.34 2.98
CA ASP A 7 10.28 8.47 4.15
C ASP A 7 8.87 8.19 4.73
N LEU A 8 8.21 7.17 4.20
CA LEU A 8 6.87 6.77 4.61
C LEU A 8 6.79 5.25 4.72
N GLN A 9 6.10 4.78 5.75
CA GLN A 9 5.82 3.36 5.95
C GLN A 9 4.62 2.94 5.10
N ASP A 10 4.84 2.01 4.17
CA ASP A 10 3.81 1.38 3.33
C ASP A 10 3.36 0.03 3.91
N VAL A 11 2.34 -0.58 3.31
CA VAL A 11 1.84 -1.92 3.69
C VAL A 11 1.89 -2.96 2.56
N GLY A 12 2.40 -2.62 1.37
CA GLY A 12 2.68 -3.58 0.30
C GLY A 12 1.54 -3.89 -0.65
N LEU A 13 0.55 -2.99 -0.76
CA LEU A 13 -0.67 -3.20 -1.53
C LEU A 13 -0.89 -2.12 -2.59
N ARG A 14 -1.32 -2.55 -3.78
CA ARG A 14 -1.65 -1.65 -4.89
C ARG A 14 -2.80 -0.67 -4.60
N PHE A 15 -3.70 -1.01 -3.70
CA PHE A 15 -4.80 -0.11 -3.30
C PHE A 15 -4.48 0.73 -2.06
N TYR A 16 -3.24 0.64 -1.52
CA TYR A 16 -2.73 1.54 -0.50
C TYR A 16 -1.85 2.63 -1.14
N THR A 17 -2.27 3.90 -1.04
CA THR A 17 -1.96 4.89 -2.09
C THR A 17 -0.67 5.70 -1.90
N TYR A 18 0.23 5.30 -1.01
CA TYR A 18 1.49 6.03 -0.80
C TYR A 18 2.44 5.90 -1.98
N TYR A 19 2.56 4.72 -2.60
CA TYR A 19 3.37 4.56 -3.81
C TYR A 19 2.82 5.38 -5.00
N ALA A 20 1.50 5.57 -5.09
CA ALA A 20 0.90 6.41 -6.12
C ALA A 20 1.26 7.89 -5.92
N SER A 21 1.33 8.33 -4.66
CA SER A 21 1.82 9.67 -4.30
C SER A 21 3.32 9.80 -4.60
N MET A 22 4.13 8.78 -4.27
CA MET A 22 5.55 8.72 -4.62
C MET A 22 5.76 8.82 -6.13
N ALA A 23 5.04 8.04 -6.95
CA ALA A 23 5.15 8.06 -8.40
C ALA A 23 4.81 9.44 -8.99
N ARG A 24 3.80 10.13 -8.45
CA ARG A 24 3.46 11.51 -8.87
C ARG A 24 4.55 12.51 -8.48
N LEU A 25 5.15 12.36 -7.29
CA LEU A 25 6.25 13.19 -6.84
C LEU A 25 7.54 12.93 -7.62
N MET A 26 7.81 11.68 -7.99
CA MET A 26 8.90 11.30 -8.89
C MET A 26 8.72 11.97 -10.25
N ASP A 27 7.50 11.95 -10.81
CA ASP A 27 7.18 12.60 -12.08
C ASP A 27 7.46 14.12 -12.02
N ALA A 28 6.99 14.79 -10.98
CA ALA A 28 7.26 16.21 -10.76
C ALA A 28 8.76 16.51 -10.54
N CYS A 29 9.48 15.63 -9.83
CA CYS A 29 10.93 15.77 -9.68
C CYS A 29 11.65 15.65 -11.01
N ALA A 30 11.28 14.66 -11.84
CA ALA A 30 11.83 14.49 -13.18
C ALA A 30 11.54 15.70 -14.08
N GLU A 31 10.31 16.24 -14.05
CA GLU A 31 9.92 17.42 -14.83
C GLU A 31 10.71 18.68 -14.44
N HIS A 32 11.02 18.84 -13.16
CA HIS A 32 11.70 20.04 -12.63
C HIS A 32 13.20 19.84 -12.36
N ASN A 33 13.81 18.77 -12.87
CA ASN A 33 15.22 18.42 -12.64
C ASN A 33 15.61 18.42 -11.15
N LYS A 34 14.74 17.84 -10.31
CA LYS A 34 14.97 17.63 -8.87
C LYS A 34 15.32 16.19 -8.59
N LYS A 35 16.05 15.97 -7.50
CA LYS A 35 16.39 14.63 -7.03
C LYS A 35 15.38 14.13 -6.02
N MET A 36 15.20 12.83 -5.94
CA MET A 36 14.47 12.17 -4.86
C MET A 36 15.40 11.21 -4.12
N ILE A 37 15.33 11.24 -2.79
CA ILE A 37 15.95 10.22 -1.93
C ILE A 37 14.83 9.43 -1.27
N VAL A 38 14.82 8.11 -1.43
CA VAL A 38 13.93 7.22 -0.71
C VAL A 38 14.70 6.64 0.47
N LEU A 39 14.27 6.97 1.69
CA LEU A 39 14.74 6.27 2.89
C LEU A 39 13.87 5.03 3.04
N ASP A 40 14.42 3.90 2.60
CA ASP A 40 13.60 2.71 2.41
C ASP A 40 13.16 2.11 3.74
N ARG A 41 11.99 1.47 3.73
CA ARG A 41 11.42 0.77 4.90
C ARG A 41 10.95 -0.61 4.50
N PRO A 42 10.95 -1.59 5.43
CA PRO A 42 10.43 -2.92 5.15
C PRO A 42 8.98 -2.87 4.64
N ASN A 43 8.68 -3.70 3.65
CA ASN A 43 7.30 -3.99 3.28
C ASN A 43 6.79 -5.11 4.21
N PRO A 44 5.77 -4.87 5.07
CA PRO A 44 5.27 -5.92 5.96
C PRO A 44 4.66 -7.11 5.20
N ASN A 45 4.19 -6.90 3.96
CA ASN A 45 3.74 -7.94 3.03
C ASN A 45 4.78 -8.23 1.94
N GLY A 46 6.07 -7.96 2.19
CA GLY A 46 7.17 -8.15 1.25
C GLY A 46 7.53 -9.62 0.98
N PHE A 47 6.96 -10.55 1.75
CA PHE A 47 7.31 -11.97 1.73
C PHE A 47 6.61 -12.81 0.66
N TYR A 48 5.78 -12.18 -0.17
CA TYR A 48 5.09 -12.84 -1.27
C TYR A 48 4.63 -11.83 -2.33
N VAL A 49 4.23 -12.34 -3.49
CA VAL A 49 3.60 -11.59 -4.58
C VAL A 49 2.32 -12.32 -4.94
N ASP A 50 1.21 -11.59 -5.08
CA ASP A 50 -0.09 -12.21 -5.33
C ASP A 50 -1.10 -11.27 -6.02
N GLY A 51 -2.11 -11.89 -6.63
CA GLY A 51 -3.20 -11.25 -7.34
C GLY A 51 -2.86 -10.81 -8.77
N PRO A 52 -3.88 -10.42 -9.56
CA PRO A 52 -3.69 -10.05 -10.96
C PRO A 52 -2.91 -8.74 -11.07
N ILE A 53 -2.04 -8.65 -12.07
CA ILE A 53 -1.50 -7.37 -12.55
C ILE A 53 -2.67 -6.46 -12.95
N LEU A 54 -2.58 -5.18 -12.61
CA LEU A 54 -3.61 -4.21 -12.97
C LEU A 54 -3.68 -4.04 -14.49
N ASP A 55 -4.83 -4.38 -15.08
CA ASP A 55 -5.16 -3.91 -16.43
C ASP A 55 -5.34 -2.39 -16.38
N MET A 56 -4.51 -1.67 -17.13
CA MET A 56 -4.44 -0.22 -17.08
C MET A 56 -5.71 0.49 -17.58
N LYS A 57 -6.66 -0.22 -18.20
CA LYS A 57 -8.02 0.30 -18.43
C LYS A 57 -8.78 0.58 -17.11
N HIS A 58 -8.35 -0.02 -16.01
CA HIS A 58 -8.88 0.17 -14.66
C HIS A 58 -7.99 1.05 -13.78
N LYS A 59 -7.00 1.75 -14.36
CA LYS A 59 -6.18 2.73 -13.64
C LYS A 59 -7.08 3.74 -12.92
N SER A 60 -6.84 3.94 -11.63
CA SER A 60 -7.66 4.82 -10.78
C SER A 60 -6.84 5.39 -9.61
N GLY A 61 -7.50 6.09 -8.68
CA GLY A 61 -6.85 6.59 -7.46
C GLY A 61 -6.30 5.50 -6.54
N VAL A 62 -6.85 4.28 -6.61
CA VAL A 62 -6.47 3.11 -5.80
C VAL A 62 -5.72 2.04 -6.62
N GLY A 63 -5.15 2.44 -7.75
CA GLY A 63 -4.39 1.56 -8.63
C GLY A 63 -3.74 2.36 -9.75
N TRP A 64 -2.48 2.74 -9.56
CA TRP A 64 -1.77 3.67 -10.45
C TRP A 64 -0.81 3.01 -11.44
N LEU A 65 -0.27 1.84 -11.11
CA LEU A 65 0.80 1.15 -11.84
C LEU A 65 0.36 -0.26 -12.23
N PRO A 66 0.93 -0.84 -13.31
CA PRO A 66 0.67 -2.21 -13.74
C PRO A 66 1.41 -3.22 -12.84
N ILE A 67 1.09 -3.23 -11.55
CA ILE A 67 1.64 -4.14 -10.53
C ILE A 67 0.55 -5.10 -10.03
N PRO A 68 0.92 -6.25 -9.43
CA PRO A 68 -0.02 -7.16 -8.75
C PRO A 68 -0.76 -6.50 -7.59
N VAL A 69 -1.70 -7.20 -6.96
CA VAL A 69 -2.41 -6.69 -5.77
C VAL A 69 -1.43 -6.55 -4.61
N VAL A 70 -0.71 -7.62 -4.30
CA VAL A 70 0.43 -7.63 -3.37
C VAL A 70 1.68 -7.64 -4.22
N HIS A 71 2.43 -6.54 -4.23
CA HIS A 71 3.58 -6.39 -5.12
C HIS A 71 4.89 -6.92 -4.54
N GLY A 72 4.96 -7.20 -3.24
CA GLY A 72 6.16 -7.77 -2.58
C GLY A 72 7.37 -6.83 -2.46
N MET A 73 7.35 -5.67 -3.11
CA MET A 73 8.47 -4.72 -3.16
C MET A 73 8.43 -3.68 -2.03
N THR A 74 9.58 -3.20 -1.60
CA THR A 74 9.69 -1.95 -0.83
C THR A 74 9.38 -0.73 -1.71
N LEU A 75 9.23 0.45 -1.11
CA LEU A 75 9.03 1.68 -1.89
C LEU A 75 10.29 2.08 -2.66
N GLY A 76 11.49 1.82 -2.11
CA GLY A 76 12.76 2.02 -2.80
C GLY A 76 12.88 1.16 -4.06
N GLU A 77 12.60 -0.14 -3.94
CA GLU A 77 12.58 -1.06 -5.08
C GLU A 77 11.54 -0.65 -6.12
N LEU A 78 10.33 -0.28 -5.68
CA LEU A 78 9.26 0.14 -6.57
C LEU A 78 9.58 1.45 -7.28
N ALA A 79 10.29 2.40 -6.64
CA ALA A 79 10.78 3.62 -7.28
C ALA A 79 11.78 3.31 -8.41
N LEU A 80 12.71 2.38 -8.18
CA LEU A 80 13.65 1.93 -9.20
C LEU A 80 12.92 1.24 -10.37
N MET A 81 11.92 0.40 -10.08
CA MET A 81 11.09 -0.25 -11.11
C MET A 81 10.28 0.77 -11.93
N ILE A 82 9.67 1.78 -11.29
CA ILE A 82 8.96 2.85 -11.98
C ILE A 82 9.86 3.55 -13.01
N ASN A 83 11.10 3.86 -12.64
CA ASN A 83 12.09 4.45 -13.54
C ASN A 83 12.51 3.47 -14.65
N GLY A 84 12.89 2.24 -14.29
CA GLY A 84 13.38 1.22 -15.23
C GLY A 84 12.35 0.85 -16.30
N GLU A 85 11.09 0.71 -15.90
CA GLU A 85 9.97 0.37 -16.77
C GLU A 85 9.32 1.61 -17.42
N LYS A 86 9.86 2.82 -17.18
CA LYS A 86 9.37 4.09 -17.72
C LYS A 86 7.88 4.33 -17.46
N TRP A 87 7.42 4.04 -16.26
CA TRP A 87 6.02 4.18 -15.87
C TRP A 87 5.59 5.62 -15.54
N LEU A 88 6.53 6.55 -15.44
CA LEU A 88 6.21 7.96 -15.31
C LEU A 88 5.62 8.52 -16.62
N PRO A 89 4.72 9.50 -16.54
CA PRO A 89 4.22 10.22 -17.72
C PRO A 89 5.33 10.63 -18.69
N GLN A 90 5.05 10.50 -19.99
CA GLN A 90 5.98 10.79 -21.08
C GLN A 90 7.27 9.94 -21.04
N GLY A 91 7.30 8.85 -20.26
CA GLY A 91 8.49 8.01 -20.09
C GLY A 91 9.63 8.71 -19.37
N ARG A 92 9.31 9.72 -18.54
CA ARG A 92 10.29 10.43 -17.71
C ARG A 92 11.01 9.47 -16.74
N ILE A 93 12.20 9.89 -16.32
CA ILE A 93 13.02 9.17 -15.35
C ILE A 93 13.43 10.19 -14.28
N CYS A 94 13.16 9.89 -13.02
CA CYS A 94 13.57 10.72 -11.89
C CYS A 94 14.99 10.34 -11.45
N ASP A 95 15.84 11.31 -11.07
CA ASP A 95 17.11 11.02 -10.38
C ASP A 95 16.77 10.55 -8.95
N VAL A 96 16.80 9.23 -8.73
CA VAL A 96 16.42 8.58 -7.47
C VAL A 96 17.64 7.92 -6.85
N THR A 97 17.89 8.23 -5.58
CA THR A 97 18.79 7.46 -4.72
C THR A 97 17.96 6.71 -3.67
N VAL A 98 18.20 5.42 -3.53
CA VAL A 98 17.58 4.60 -2.47
C VAL A 98 18.61 4.34 -1.38
N ILE A 99 18.23 4.59 -0.13
CA ILE A 99 19.00 4.17 1.05
C ILE A 99 18.33 2.88 1.56
N PRO A 100 18.88 1.69 1.26
CA PRO A 100 18.23 0.43 1.58
C PRO A 100 18.26 0.12 3.08
N CYS A 101 17.33 -0.72 3.52
CA CYS A 101 17.38 -1.31 4.85
C CYS A 101 18.56 -2.28 4.99
N GLU A 102 19.26 -2.23 6.11
CA GLU A 102 20.16 -3.31 6.53
C GLU A 102 19.36 -4.43 7.22
N ASN A 103 19.88 -5.67 7.18
CA ASN A 103 19.29 -6.84 7.85
C ASN A 103 17.82 -7.14 7.46
N TYR A 104 17.41 -6.68 6.28
CA TYR A 104 16.11 -6.95 5.71
C TYR A 104 16.24 -7.88 4.50
N THR A 105 15.33 -8.84 4.40
CA THR A 105 15.12 -9.65 3.21
C THR A 105 13.62 -9.71 2.96
N HIS A 106 13.20 -10.14 1.78
CA HIS A 106 11.78 -10.38 1.53
C HIS A 106 11.18 -11.44 2.47
N GLN A 107 11.97 -12.33 3.08
CA GLN A 107 11.43 -13.27 4.08
C GLN A 107 11.23 -12.65 5.47
N THR A 108 11.75 -11.44 5.72
CA THR A 108 11.66 -10.76 7.01
C THR A 108 10.22 -10.28 7.26
N LYS A 109 9.59 -10.81 8.31
CA LYS A 109 8.27 -10.37 8.78
C LYS A 109 8.43 -9.18 9.74
N TYR A 110 8.52 -7.98 9.17
CA TYR A 110 8.66 -6.75 9.95
C TYR A 110 7.33 -6.35 10.61
N GLU A 111 7.35 -6.09 11.91
CA GLU A 111 6.22 -5.56 12.66
C GLU A 111 6.31 -4.04 12.74
N LEU A 112 5.24 -3.35 12.32
CA LEU A 112 5.21 -1.89 12.30
C LEU A 112 5.09 -1.35 13.74
N PRO A 113 5.98 -0.45 14.18
CA PRO A 113 5.91 0.13 15.53
C PRO A 113 4.78 1.17 15.66
N VAL A 114 4.28 1.68 14.53
CA VAL A 114 3.23 2.70 14.47
C VAL A 114 2.19 2.24 13.43
N ALA A 115 0.91 2.34 13.79
CA ALA A 115 -0.18 2.01 12.88
C ALA A 115 -0.09 2.89 11.61
N PRO A 116 -0.02 2.30 10.40
CA PRO A 116 0.11 3.07 9.16
C PRO A 116 -1.19 3.81 8.81
N SER A 117 -2.33 3.36 9.36
CA SER A 117 -3.66 3.95 9.19
C SER A 117 -4.50 3.69 10.44
N PRO A 118 -5.47 4.55 10.79
CA PRO A 118 -6.33 4.35 11.98
C PRO A 118 -7.03 2.98 12.01
N ASN A 119 -7.35 2.41 10.85
CA ASN A 119 -8.04 1.12 10.74
C ASN A 119 -7.11 -0.04 10.40
N LEU A 120 -5.78 0.15 10.38
CA LEU A 120 -4.79 -0.93 10.35
C LEU A 120 -4.00 -0.95 11.67
N PRO A 121 -4.66 -1.26 12.81
CA PRO A 121 -4.08 -1.03 14.14
C PRO A 121 -3.00 -2.05 14.52
N ASN A 122 -2.92 -3.19 13.84
CA ASN A 122 -2.03 -4.30 14.24
C ASN A 122 -1.59 -5.15 13.04
N THR A 123 -0.59 -6.00 13.27
CA THR A 123 -0.03 -6.92 12.25
C THR A 123 -1.08 -7.83 11.63
N GLN A 124 -2.05 -8.33 12.42
CA GLN A 124 -3.13 -9.17 11.90
C GLN A 124 -3.98 -8.44 10.87
N SER A 125 -4.37 -7.19 11.14
CA SER A 125 -5.10 -6.35 10.17
C SER A 125 -4.30 -6.09 8.90
N ILE A 126 -2.98 -5.88 9.01
CA ILE A 126 -2.08 -5.64 7.86
C ILE A 126 -1.96 -6.90 6.98
N TYR A 127 -1.86 -8.09 7.57
CA TYR A 127 -1.77 -9.35 6.82
C TYR A 127 -3.10 -9.79 6.22
N LEU A 128 -4.23 -9.45 6.86
CA LEU A 128 -5.56 -9.71 6.31
C LEU A 128 -6.01 -8.64 5.31
N TYR A 129 -5.39 -7.46 5.30
CA TYR A 129 -5.75 -6.35 4.41
C TYR A 129 -5.80 -6.72 2.92
N PRO A 130 -4.83 -7.47 2.34
CA PRO A 130 -4.90 -7.95 0.95
C PRO A 130 -6.21 -8.64 0.57
N SER A 131 -6.79 -9.41 1.50
CA SER A 131 -8.01 -10.19 1.25
C SER A 131 -9.27 -9.44 1.69
N THR A 132 -9.23 -8.85 2.88
CA THR A 132 -10.41 -8.20 3.49
C THR A 132 -10.72 -6.85 2.85
N CYS A 133 -9.74 -6.14 2.31
CA CYS A 133 -9.97 -4.87 1.62
C CYS A 133 -10.77 -5.04 0.31
N LEU A 134 -10.81 -6.24 -0.27
CA LEU A 134 -11.66 -6.53 -1.43
C LEU A 134 -13.15 -6.32 -1.12
N PHE A 135 -13.55 -6.44 0.16
CA PHE A 135 -14.92 -6.14 0.57
C PHE A 135 -15.29 -4.66 0.45
N GLU A 136 -14.33 -3.72 0.34
CA GLU A 136 -14.64 -2.30 0.04
C GLU A 136 -15.31 -2.15 -1.35
N GLY A 137 -15.14 -3.13 -2.25
CA GLY A 137 -15.88 -3.23 -3.51
C GLY A 137 -17.27 -3.86 -3.39
N THR A 138 -17.78 -4.06 -2.18
CA THR A 138 -19.03 -4.78 -1.90
C THR A 138 -19.86 -4.08 -0.83
N VAL A 139 -21.03 -4.64 -0.51
CA VAL A 139 -21.86 -4.17 0.62
C VAL A 139 -21.42 -4.72 1.99
N MET A 140 -20.45 -5.63 2.04
CA MET A 140 -20.01 -6.24 3.29
C MET A 140 -19.20 -5.23 4.12
N SER A 141 -19.50 -5.14 5.41
CA SER A 141 -18.61 -4.47 6.35
C SER A 141 -17.37 -5.32 6.59
N LEU A 142 -16.21 -4.67 6.69
CA LEU A 142 -14.92 -5.26 7.03
C LEU A 142 -14.44 -4.86 8.44
N GLY A 143 -15.36 -4.44 9.32
CA GLY A 143 -15.05 -4.17 10.73
C GLY A 143 -14.59 -2.75 11.07
N ARG A 144 -14.61 -1.79 10.13
CA ARG A 144 -14.50 -0.36 10.50
C ARG A 144 -15.61 0.00 11.49
N GLY A 145 -15.28 0.78 12.52
CA GLY A 145 -16.20 1.12 13.61
C GLY A 145 -16.30 0.06 14.71
N THR A 146 -15.39 -0.94 14.72
CA THR A 146 -15.24 -1.94 15.80
C THR A 146 -13.79 -1.98 16.30
N SER A 147 -13.49 -2.86 17.25
CA SER A 147 -12.13 -3.09 17.74
C SER A 147 -11.27 -4.01 16.83
N PHE A 148 -11.81 -4.46 15.70
CA PHE A 148 -11.16 -5.43 14.79
C PHE A 148 -11.33 -5.06 13.30
N PRO A 149 -10.99 -3.82 12.89
CA PRO A 149 -11.04 -3.45 11.47
C PRO A 149 -10.09 -4.34 10.65
N PHE A 150 -10.54 -4.71 9.44
CA PHE A 150 -9.88 -5.65 8.51
C PHE A 150 -9.58 -7.04 9.10
N GLN A 151 -10.22 -7.41 10.21
CA GLN A 151 -10.07 -8.71 10.87
C GLN A 151 -11.40 -9.48 10.95
N ALA A 152 -12.48 -8.90 10.44
CA ALA A 152 -13.78 -9.54 10.32
C ALA A 152 -14.47 -9.07 9.03
N TYR A 153 -15.47 -9.83 8.58
CA TYR A 153 -16.40 -9.40 7.55
C TYR A 153 -17.84 -9.79 7.92
N GLY A 154 -18.82 -8.99 7.52
CA GLY A 154 -20.22 -9.26 7.85
C GLY A 154 -21.19 -8.26 7.25
N HIS A 155 -22.47 -8.62 7.22
CA HIS A 155 -23.55 -7.77 6.74
C HIS A 155 -24.86 -8.17 7.44
N PRO A 156 -25.82 -7.26 7.70
CA PRO A 156 -27.09 -7.61 8.37
C PRO A 156 -27.90 -8.74 7.71
N ASN A 157 -27.74 -8.87 6.39
CA ASN A 157 -28.37 -9.94 5.60
C ASN A 157 -27.52 -11.21 5.47
N PHE A 158 -26.29 -11.24 5.98
CA PHE A 158 -25.46 -12.44 6.02
C PHE A 158 -25.96 -13.37 7.12
N LYS A 159 -26.52 -14.53 6.74
CA LYS A 159 -27.11 -15.51 7.67
C LYS A 159 -26.18 -16.72 7.86
N GLY A 160 -26.35 -17.43 8.97
CA GLY A 160 -25.61 -18.67 9.25
C GLY A 160 -24.23 -18.47 9.91
N SER A 161 -23.86 -17.25 10.28
CA SER A 161 -22.63 -16.97 11.04
C SER A 161 -22.85 -17.12 12.55
N GLY A 162 -21.93 -17.78 13.25
CA GLY A 162 -21.87 -17.80 14.72
C GLY A 162 -21.29 -16.51 15.34
N PHE A 163 -20.82 -15.59 14.50
CA PHE A 163 -20.23 -14.32 14.88
C PHE A 163 -21.02 -13.14 14.29
N SER A 164 -21.20 -12.08 15.08
CA SER A 164 -21.84 -10.84 14.64
C SER A 164 -21.18 -9.63 15.28
N PHE A 165 -21.29 -8.48 14.62
CA PHE A 165 -20.77 -7.21 15.13
C PHE A 165 -21.63 -6.05 14.64
N THR A 166 -21.52 -4.90 15.31
CA THR A 166 -22.22 -3.68 14.95
C THR A 166 -21.20 -2.54 14.88
N PRO A 167 -20.85 -2.05 13.68
CA PRO A 167 -20.07 -0.83 13.53
C PRO A 167 -20.68 0.33 14.32
N ARG A 168 -19.84 1.10 15.00
CA ARG A 168 -20.21 2.33 15.72
C ARG A 168 -19.46 3.50 15.11
N SER A 169 -20.05 4.69 15.21
CA SER A 169 -19.35 5.93 14.86
C SER A 169 -18.28 6.20 15.90
N VAL A 170 -17.03 6.23 15.46
CA VAL A 170 -15.83 6.49 16.28
C VAL A 170 -14.87 7.40 15.52
N PRO A 171 -13.92 8.08 16.19
CA PRO A 171 -12.90 8.83 15.48
C PRO A 171 -12.16 7.96 14.46
N GLY A 172 -12.23 8.32 13.18
CA GLY A 172 -11.58 7.58 12.09
C GLY A 172 -12.39 6.41 11.50
N ALA A 173 -13.63 6.15 11.93
CA ALA A 173 -14.53 5.16 11.32
C ALA A 173 -16.03 5.42 11.54
#